data_AF-A0A8C6YQ24-F1
#
_entry.id   AF-A0A8C6YQ24-F1
#
_cell.length_a   1.000
_cell.length_b   1.000
_cell.length_c   1.000
_cell.angle_alpha   90.00
_cell.angle_beta   90.00
_cell.angle_gamma   90.00
#
_symmetry.space_group_name_H-M   'P 1'
#
loop_
_entity.id
_entity.type
_entity.pdbx_description
1 polymer ?
#
loop_
_entity_poly.entity_id
_entity_poly.type
_entity_poly.pdbx_seq_one_letter_code
_entity_poly.pdbx_strand_id
1 'polypeptide(L)'
;MKIISPREFVDVVVTKQYEDGTMLSAATHAEHTLCPPQANFVRGFNHPCGCFCIPIPGESNKTQVLTFFQTDLGGYLPQTVVESFFPANIVEFYSNLKKALKTLKS
;
A
#
# COMPACT_ATOMS: atom_id res chain seq x y z
N MET A 1 -12.21 -14.79 -14.19
CA MET A 1 -11.53 -15.69 -13.24
C MET A 1 -10.69 -14.84 -12.29
N LYS A 2 -10.84 -14.98 -10.97
CA LYS A 2 -9.93 -14.32 -10.01
C LYS A 2 -8.67 -15.18 -9.94
N ILE A 3 -7.63 -14.78 -10.67
CA ILE A 3 -6.36 -15.52 -10.76
C ILE A 3 -5.58 -15.44 -9.43
N ILE A 4 -5.76 -14.36 -8.68
CA ILE A 4 -5.12 -14.11 -7.39
C ILE A 4 -6.22 -14.14 -6.31
N SER A 5 -6.19 -15.15 -5.45
CA SER A 5 -7.02 -15.23 -4.22
C SER A 5 -6.76 -14.06 -3.24
N PRO A 6 -7.61 -13.84 -2.22
CA PRO A 6 -7.34 -12.82 -1.21
C PRO A 6 -6.03 -13.07 -0.45
N ARG A 7 -5.31 -11.98 -0.15
CA ARG A 7 -4.11 -11.99 0.70
C ARG A 7 -4.40 -11.27 2.01
N GLU A 8 -3.74 -11.73 3.06
CA GLU A 8 -3.61 -10.98 4.31
C GLU A 8 -2.15 -10.55 4.51
N PHE A 9 -1.96 -9.45 5.22
CA PHE A 9 -0.65 -8.87 5.54
C PHE A 9 -0.64 -8.49 7.01
N VAL A 10 0.50 -8.71 7.67
CA VAL A 10 0.74 -8.28 9.05
C VAL A 10 1.98 -7.41 9.02
N ASP A 11 1.78 -6.11 9.17
CA ASP A 11 2.84 -5.11 9.03
C ASP A 11 3.02 -4.34 10.33
N VAL A 12 4.27 -4.04 10.65
CA VAL A 12 4.59 -2.93 11.56
C VAL A 12 4.63 -1.65 10.73
N VAL A 13 3.94 -0.63 11.20
CA VAL A 13 3.82 0.65 10.51
C VAL A 13 4.35 1.76 11.41
N VAL A 14 5.22 2.60 10.84
CA VAL A 14 5.69 3.83 11.48
C VAL A 14 5.21 5.02 10.67
N THR A 15 4.70 6.02 11.37
CA THR A 15 4.39 7.32 10.78
C THR A 15 5.40 8.35 11.25
N LYS A 16 5.78 9.26 10.36
CA LYS A 16 6.71 10.34 10.67
C LYS A 16 6.30 11.60 9.93
N GLN A 17 6.35 12.73 10.62
CA GLN A 17 6.28 14.05 10.02
C GLN A 17 7.69 14.63 9.92
N TYR A 18 8.04 15.16 8.76
CA TYR A 18 9.29 15.87 8.52
C TYR A 18 9.09 17.38 8.66
N GLU A 19 10.18 18.13 8.80
CA GLU A 19 10.17 19.58 9.02
C GLU A 19 9.54 20.37 7.87
N ASP A 20 9.66 19.85 6.64
CA ASP A 20 9.05 20.41 5.43
C ASP A 20 7.53 20.15 5.34
N GLY A 21 6.96 19.50 6.36
CA GLY A 21 5.55 19.10 6.41
C GLY A 21 5.24 17.78 5.69
N THR A 22 6.25 17.12 5.09
CA THR A 22 6.06 15.80 4.49
C THR A 22 5.63 14.79 5.55
N MET A 23 4.57 14.05 5.25
CA MET A 23 4.09 12.94 6.09
C MET A 23 4.51 11.61 5.45
N LEU A 24 5.18 10.76 6.21
CA LEU A 24 5.52 9.40 5.84
C LEU A 24 4.65 8.42 6.62
N SER A 25 4.16 7.40 5.92
CA SER A 25 3.80 6.11 6.49
C SER A 25 4.72 5.07 5.88
N ALA A 26 5.58 4.45 6.67
CA ALA A 26 6.46 3.37 6.24
C ALA A 26 6.07 2.07 6.93
N ALA A 27 6.12 0.96 6.19
CA ALA A 27 5.70 -0.33 6.68
C ALA A 27 6.67 -1.44 6.24
N THR A 28 6.74 -2.50 7.03
CA THR A 28 7.35 -3.77 6.66
C THR A 28 6.63 -4.89 7.41
N HIS A 29 6.67 -6.10 6.87
CA HIS A 29 6.04 -7.25 7.48
C HIS A 29 6.65 -7.55 8.86
N ALA A 30 5.81 -8.07 9.74
CA ALA A 30 6.20 -8.57 11.04
C ALA A 30 5.42 -9.85 11.34
N GLU A 31 6.03 -10.73 12.14
CA GLU A 31 5.30 -11.83 12.75
C GLU A 31 4.70 -11.38 14.07
N HIS A 32 3.45 -11.74 14.33
CA HIS A 32 2.78 -11.42 15.58
C HIS A 32 1.97 -12.63 16.06
N THR A 33 2.23 -13.10 17.27
CA THR A 33 1.61 -14.32 17.83
C THR A 33 0.10 -14.24 17.93
N LEU A 34 -0.46 -13.04 18.15
CA LEU A 34 -1.90 -12.79 18.15
C LEU A 34 -2.52 -12.68 16.74
N CYS A 35 -1.72 -12.76 15.68
CA CYS A 35 -2.17 -12.69 14.29
C CYS A 35 -1.60 -13.85 13.46
N PRO A 36 -1.95 -15.11 13.80
CA PRO A 36 -1.53 -16.27 13.02
C PRO A 36 -2.20 -16.27 11.64
N PRO A 37 -1.66 -17.03 10.66
CA PRO A 37 -2.26 -17.15 9.33
C PRO A 37 -3.73 -17.58 9.36
N GLN A 38 -4.59 -16.83 8.65
CA GLN A 38 -6.02 -17.13 8.60
C GLN A 38 -6.39 -18.12 7.51
N ALA A 39 -7.37 -18.99 7.79
CA ALA A 39 -7.95 -19.85 6.76
C ALA A 39 -8.58 -18.99 5.65
N ASN A 40 -8.45 -19.45 4.39
CA ASN A 40 -8.93 -18.79 3.16
C ASN A 40 -8.13 -17.56 2.69
N PHE A 41 -7.09 -17.14 3.42
CA PHE A 41 -6.17 -16.09 2.98
C PHE A 41 -4.78 -16.67 2.75
N VAL A 42 -4.10 -16.16 1.73
CA VAL A 42 -2.66 -16.39 1.57
C VAL A 42 -1.94 -15.30 2.36
N ARG A 43 -1.04 -15.67 3.29
CA ARG A 43 -0.16 -14.70 3.95
C ARG A 43 0.82 -14.14 2.92
N GLY A 44 0.68 -12.86 2.61
CA GLY A 44 1.68 -12.11 1.86
C GLY A 44 2.62 -11.36 2.81
N PHE A 45 3.71 -10.85 2.25
CA PHE A 45 4.73 -10.11 2.99
C PHE A 45 5.00 -8.79 2.29
N ASN A 46 4.75 -7.69 2.98
CA ASN A 46 5.28 -6.41 2.53
C ASN A 46 6.74 -6.29 2.99
N HIS A 47 7.66 -6.15 2.06
CA HIS A 47 8.99 -5.62 2.36
C HIS A 47 8.89 -4.11 2.58
N PRO A 48 9.98 -3.40 2.94
CA PRO A 48 9.93 -1.95 3.17
C PRO A 48 9.18 -1.21 2.07
N CYS A 49 8.02 -0.66 2.45
CA CYS A 49 7.06 -0.03 1.56
C CYS A 49 6.40 1.14 2.28
N GLY A 50 5.48 1.84 1.61
CA GLY A 50 4.74 2.93 2.25
C GLY A 50 4.40 4.08 1.33
N CYS A 51 4.03 5.21 1.91
CA CYS A 51 3.68 6.42 1.19
C CYS A 51 4.28 7.68 1.83
N PHE A 52 4.68 8.61 0.97
CA PHE A 52 4.97 9.99 1.31
C PHE A 52 3.84 10.87 0.79
N CYS A 53 3.30 11.71 1.66
CA CYS A 53 2.41 12.82 1.33
C CYS A 53 3.22 14.10 1.48
N ILE A 54 3.61 14.68 0.35
CA ILE A 54 4.56 15.79 0.25
C ILE A 54 3.77 17.08 -0.07
N PRO A 55 3.86 18.13 0.76
CA PRO A 55 3.29 19.44 0.44
C PRO A 55 3.89 20.01 -0.84
N ILE A 56 3.08 20.68 -1.66
CA ILE A 56 3.56 21.35 -2.87
C ILE A 56 3.74 22.85 -2.56
N PRO A 57 4.95 23.41 -2.65
CA PRO A 57 5.19 24.83 -2.36
C PRO A 57 4.29 25.74 -3.20
N GLY A 58 3.58 26.65 -2.53
CA GLY A 58 2.65 27.59 -3.19
C GLY A 58 1.27 27.02 -3.52
N GLU A 59 1.01 25.72 -3.30
CA GLU A 59 -0.27 25.07 -3.63
C GLU A 59 -0.87 24.35 -2.41
N SER A 60 -1.42 25.12 -1.46
CA SER A 60 -1.98 24.58 -0.19
C SER A 60 -3.15 23.60 -0.34
N ASN A 61 -3.77 23.55 -1.53
CA ASN A 61 -4.89 22.65 -1.84
C ASN A 61 -4.47 21.39 -2.61
N LYS A 62 -3.17 21.16 -2.80
CA LYS A 62 -2.61 20.00 -3.47
C LYS A 62 -1.54 19.32 -2.63
N THR A 63 -1.34 18.04 -2.90
CA THR A 63 -0.34 17.20 -2.22
C THR A 63 0.21 16.22 -3.25
N GLN A 64 1.53 16.07 -3.30
CA GLN A 64 2.15 15.00 -4.05
C GLN A 64 2.13 13.73 -3.21
N VAL A 65 1.58 12.65 -3.75
CA VAL A 65 1.55 11.34 -3.09
C VAL A 65 2.50 10.41 -3.83
N LEU A 66 3.55 9.96 -3.15
CA LEU A 66 4.52 8.99 -3.66
C LEU A 66 4.38 7.70 -2.86
N THR A 67 4.06 6.59 -3.53
CA THR A 67 3.83 5.29 -2.88
C THR A 67 4.81 4.25 -3.42
N PHE A 68 5.39 3.48 -2.52
CA PHE A 68 6.28 2.37 -2.82
C PHE A 68 5.56 1.06 -2.46
N PHE A 69 5.49 0.14 -3.42
CA PHE A 69 4.92 -1.19 -3.23
C PHE A 69 6.04 -2.21 -3.44
N GLN A 70 6.39 -2.93 -2.37
CA GLN A 70 7.37 -4.01 -2.42
C GLN A 70 6.77 -5.25 -1.77
N THR A 71 5.77 -5.81 -2.43
CA THR A 71 4.92 -6.87 -1.86
C THR A 71 5.27 -8.22 -2.47
N ASP A 72 5.52 -9.20 -1.62
CA ASP A 72 5.43 -10.61 -1.96
C ASP A 72 3.98 -11.08 -1.70
N LEU A 73 3.30 -11.52 -2.76
CA LEU A 73 1.91 -12.01 -2.67
C LEU A 73 1.82 -13.41 -2.05
N GLY A 74 2.94 -14.10 -1.86
CA GLY A 74 3.03 -15.47 -1.40
C GLY A 74 2.29 -16.47 -2.28
N GLY A 75 2.23 -17.72 -1.80
CA GLY A 75 1.57 -18.82 -2.50
C GLY A 75 2.28 -19.22 -3.80
N TYR A 76 1.55 -19.88 -4.68
CA TYR A 76 2.08 -20.48 -5.91
C TYR A 76 1.58 -19.72 -7.15
N LEU A 77 2.10 -18.51 -7.35
CA LEU A 77 1.74 -17.67 -8.50
C LEU A 77 2.84 -17.71 -9.58
N PRO A 78 2.48 -17.85 -10.86
CA PRO A 78 3.41 -17.57 -11.96
C PRO A 78 3.87 -16.11 -11.92
N GLN A 79 5.15 -15.87 -12.17
CA GLN A 79 5.73 -14.51 -12.15
C GLN A 79 4.98 -13.54 -13.08
N THR A 80 4.56 -13.99 -14.26
CA THR A 80 3.82 -13.17 -15.23
C THR A 80 2.47 -12.66 -14.70
N VAL A 81 1.82 -13.44 -13.83
CA VAL A 81 0.59 -13.02 -13.13
C VAL A 81 0.90 -11.90 -12.14
N VAL A 82 2.01 -12.01 -11.41
CA VAL A 82 2.45 -10.99 -10.44
C VAL A 82 2.84 -9.69 -11.16
N GLU A 83 3.61 -9.79 -12.23
CA GLU A 83 4.08 -8.66 -13.03
C GLU A 83 2.97 -7.90 -13.73
N SER A 84 1.90 -8.59 -14.15
CA SER A 84 0.72 -7.93 -14.73
C SER A 84 -0.21 -7.34 -13.66
N PHE A 85 -0.23 -7.90 -12.46
CA PHE A 85 -1.09 -7.46 -11.37
C PHE A 85 -0.66 -6.13 -10.77
N PHE A 86 0.61 -5.98 -10.38
CA PHE A 86 1.07 -4.81 -9.61
C PHE A 86 0.87 -3.48 -10.34
N PRO A 87 1.25 -3.31 -11.63
CA PRO A 87 1.04 -2.04 -12.33
C PRO A 87 -0.43 -1.63 -12.38
N ALA A 88 -1.33 -2.58 -12.67
CA ALA A 88 -2.76 -2.33 -12.70
C ALA A 88 -3.31 -1.94 -11.32
N ASN A 89 -2.88 -2.64 -10.27
CA ASN A 89 -3.31 -2.38 -8.90
C ASN A 89 -2.84 -1.00 -8.40
N ILE A 90 -1.62 -0.58 -8.75
CA ILE A 90 -1.08 0.75 -8.40
C ILE A 90 -1.89 1.86 -9.08
N VAL A 91 -2.23 1.71 -10.37
CA VAL A 91 -3.06 2.69 -11.08
C VAL A 91 -4.45 2.77 -10.44
N GLU A 92 -5.04 1.63 -10.11
CA GLU A 92 -6.33 1.57 -9.43
C GLU A 92 -6.28 2.21 -8.04
N PHE A 93 -5.21 2.02 -7.28
CA PHE A 93 -5.00 2.67 -5.98
C PHE A 93 -5.10 4.20 -6.09
N TYR A 94 -4.36 4.83 -7.00
CA TYR A 94 -4.43 6.29 -7.18
C TYR A 94 -5.80 6.76 -7.69
N SER A 95 -6.46 5.97 -8.55
CA SER A 95 -7.82 6.27 -9.03
C SER A 95 -8.83 6.27 -7.87
N ASN A 96 -8.77 5.26 -7.01
CA ASN A 96 -9.65 5.12 -5.86
C ASN A 96 -9.36 6.17 -4.79
N LEU A 97 -8.08 6.48 -4.53
CA LEU A 97 -7.69 7.58 -3.65
C LEU A 97 -8.30 8.91 -4.11
N LYS A 98 -8.20 9.25 -5.40
CA LYS A 98 -8.82 10.46 -5.96
C LYS A 98 -10.33 10.49 -5.76
N LYS A 99 -11.03 9.36 -5.87
CA LYS A 99 -12.48 9.27 -5.63
C LYS A 99 -12.80 9.50 -4.15
N ALA A 100 -12.08 8.84 -3.23
CA ALA A 100 -12.27 9.01 -1.80
C ALA A 100 -11.99 10.45 -1.32
N LEU A 101 -10.96 11.10 -1.86
CA LEU A 101 -10.67 12.50 -1.53
C LEU A 101 -11.81 13.45 -1.92
N LYS A 102 -12.57 13.13 -2.98
CA LYS A 102 -13.75 13.94 -3.38
C LYS A 102 -14.92 13.78 -2.42
N THR A 103 -15.02 12.67 -1.70
CA THR A 103 -16.10 12.47 -0.70
C THR A 103 -15.77 13.10 0.65
N LEU A 104 -14.49 13.33 0.93
CA LEU A 104 -14.03 13.96 2.18
C LEU A 104 -13.96 15.49 2.11
N LYS A 105 -13.93 16.07 0.90
CA LYS A 105 -14.07 17.52 0.70
C LYS A 105 -15.53 17.91 0.93
N SER A 106 -15.87 18.18 2.19
CA SER A 106 -17.05 18.97 2.58
C SER A 106 -16.73 20.46 2.48
#